data_AF-V4PF85-F1
#
_entry.id   AF-V4PF85-F1
#
_cell.length_a   1.000
_cell.length_b   1.000
_cell.length_c   1.000
_cell.angle_alpha   90.00
_cell.angle_beta   90.00
_cell.angle_gamma   90.00
#
_symmetry.space_group_name_H-M   'P 1'
#
loop_
_entity.id
_entity.type
_entity.pdbx_description
1 polymer ?
#
loop_
_entity_poly.entity_id
_entity_poly.type
_entity_poly.pdbx_seq_one_letter_code
_entity_poly.pdbx_strand_id
1 'polypeptide(L)'
;MSTDTHAQRASIFDDDLDLDLSSFTPRGVNAERPDKDALRTVAEARGFSSREPIAAPAPEPLTEPQLQRRYRTGRNRQLNLKVTDDALRRFYALADAQGLVLGEVFEQAVIALEGALERGETPGRK
;
A
#
# COMPACT_ATOMS: atom_id res chain seq x y z
N MET A 1 18.58 24.94 38.87
CA MET A 1 17.82 25.51 37.74
C MET A 1 18.85 25.91 36.68
N SER A 2 19.19 24.99 35.79
CA SER A 2 20.17 25.24 34.72
C SER A 2 19.41 25.68 33.48
N THR A 3 19.66 26.91 33.05
CA THR A 3 19.14 27.46 31.79
C THR A 3 20.03 27.00 30.65
N ASP A 4 19.48 26.17 29.76
CA ASP A 4 20.10 25.84 28.47
C ASP A 4 20.22 27.11 27.61
N THR A 5 21.45 27.50 27.32
CA THR A 5 21.75 28.51 26.30
C THR A 5 21.48 27.89 24.93
N HIS A 6 20.35 28.21 24.29
CA HIS A 6 20.13 27.86 22.89
C HIS A 6 21.13 28.64 22.00
N ALA A 7 22.10 27.93 21.43
CA ALA A 7 22.94 28.44 20.37
C ALA A 7 22.06 28.81 19.16
N GLN A 8 21.99 30.09 18.85
CA GLN A 8 21.23 30.62 17.72
C GLN A 8 21.76 30.00 16.42
N ARG A 9 20.88 29.38 15.63
CA ARG A 9 21.26 28.77 14.34
C ARG A 9 21.70 29.88 13.40
N ALA A 10 22.87 29.72 12.77
CA ALA A 10 23.32 30.64 11.74
C ALA A 10 22.27 30.73 10.61
N SER A 11 21.85 31.96 10.30
CA SER A 11 20.99 32.26 9.16
C SER A 11 21.80 32.17 7.88
N ILE A 12 21.27 31.50 6.86
CA ILE A 12 21.90 31.40 5.52
C ILE A 12 21.63 32.69 4.69
N PHE A 13 20.80 33.59 5.22
CA PHE A 13 20.31 34.79 4.52
C PHE A 13 20.91 36.10 5.04
N ASP A 14 21.88 36.04 5.96
CA ASP A 14 22.63 37.22 6.38
C ASP A 14 23.74 37.49 5.36
N ASP A 15 23.81 38.73 4.86
CA ASP A 15 24.75 39.17 3.81
C ASP A 15 26.24 39.17 4.24
N ASP A 16 26.52 38.92 5.53
CA ASP A 16 27.87 38.86 6.10
C ASP A 16 28.54 37.46 5.97
N LEU A 17 27.91 36.53 5.25
CA LEU A 17 28.47 35.21 4.98
C LEU A 17 29.51 35.27 3.84
N ASP A 18 30.77 35.48 4.19
CA ASP A 18 31.91 35.35 3.27
C ASP A 18 32.16 33.85 2.96
N LEU A 19 31.32 33.28 2.09
CA LEU A 19 31.38 31.89 1.64
C LEU A 19 32.35 31.77 0.45
N ASP A 20 33.56 31.27 0.72
CA ASP A 20 34.52 30.96 -0.33
C ASP A 20 34.10 29.71 -1.13
N LEU A 21 33.56 29.94 -2.33
CA LEU A 21 33.16 28.90 -3.28
C LEU A 21 34.25 28.53 -4.29
N SER A 22 35.46 29.10 -4.18
CA SER A 22 36.55 28.87 -5.15
C SER A 22 36.99 27.41 -5.23
N SER A 23 36.80 26.65 -4.15
CA SER A 23 37.08 25.21 -4.09
C SER A 23 36.01 24.32 -4.74
N PHE A 24 34.82 24.87 -5.03
CA PHE A 24 33.71 24.15 -5.65
C PHE A 24 33.90 24.05 -7.16
N THR A 25 34.88 23.26 -7.59
CA THR A 25 35.18 23.04 -9.00
C THR A 25 34.53 21.75 -9.52
N PRO A 26 34.03 21.73 -10.76
CA PRO A 26 33.42 20.54 -11.35
C PRO A 26 34.44 19.42 -11.47
N ARG A 27 34.02 18.20 -11.15
CA ARG A 27 34.86 17.01 -11.32
C ARG A 27 35.13 16.79 -12.82
N GLY A 28 36.36 16.44 -13.17
CA GLY A 28 36.77 16.18 -14.55
C GLY A 28 35.91 15.12 -15.24
N VAL A 29 35.73 15.28 -16.55
CA VAL A 29 34.79 14.51 -17.40
C VAL A 29 35.04 12.98 -17.38
N ASN A 30 36.25 12.55 -16.98
CA ASN A 30 36.70 11.15 -16.94
C ASN A 30 37.07 10.68 -15.53
N ALA A 31 36.40 11.18 -14.49
CA ALA A 31 36.63 10.63 -13.15
C ALA A 31 36.17 9.18 -13.06
N GLU A 32 37.05 8.33 -12.53
CA GLU A 32 36.80 6.91 -12.31
C GLU A 32 35.61 6.75 -11.35
N ARG A 33 34.56 6.09 -11.84
CA ARG A 33 33.37 5.80 -11.04
C ARG A 33 33.63 4.54 -10.23
N PRO A 34 33.21 4.49 -8.95
CA PRO A 34 33.29 3.27 -8.18
C PRO A 34 32.45 2.16 -8.84
N ASP A 35 32.86 0.91 -8.61
CA ASP A 35 32.13 -0.26 -9.07
C ASP A 35 30.70 -0.29 -8.51
N LYS A 36 29.74 -0.57 -9.38
CA LYS A 36 28.31 -0.52 -9.06
C LYS A 36 27.89 -1.60 -8.08
N ASP A 37 28.55 -2.76 -8.13
CA ASP A 37 28.23 -3.88 -7.25
C ASP A 37 28.71 -3.60 -5.84
N ALA A 38 29.92 -3.08 -5.69
CA ALA A 38 30.43 -2.59 -4.41
C ALA A 38 29.52 -1.50 -3.80
N LEU A 39 29.04 -0.54 -4.61
CA LEU A 39 28.08 0.49 -4.19
C LEU A 39 26.77 -0.10 -3.67
N ARG A 40 26.23 -1.10 -4.37
CA ARG A 40 24.99 -1.79 -3.99
C ARG A 40 25.14 -2.53 -2.67
N THR A 41 26.24 -3.26 -2.48
CA THR A 41 26.51 -3.96 -1.21
C THR A 41 26.57 -2.99 -0.02
N VAL A 42 27.23 -1.85 -0.18
CA VAL A 42 27.30 -0.83 0.87
C VAL A 42 25.93 -0.22 1.15
N ALA A 43 25.14 0.06 0.11
CA ALA A 43 23.79 0.61 0.24
C ALA A 43 22.87 -0.34 1.03
N GLU A 44 22.86 -1.62 0.67
CA GLU A 44 22.09 -2.67 1.34
C GLU A 44 22.51 -2.84 2.81
N ALA A 45 23.82 -2.89 3.08
CA ALA A 45 24.35 -2.99 4.44
C ALA A 45 23.98 -1.78 5.33
N ARG A 46 23.65 -0.64 4.72
CA ARG A 46 23.21 0.59 5.40
C ARG A 46 21.68 0.77 5.39
N GLY A 47 20.93 -0.23 4.95
CA GLY A 47 19.46 -0.21 4.94
C GLY A 47 18.84 0.52 3.75
N PHE A 48 19.62 0.85 2.72
CA PHE A 48 19.14 1.41 1.46
C PHE A 48 18.88 0.30 0.45
N SER A 49 17.85 -0.51 0.70
CA SER A 49 17.41 -1.56 -0.21
C SER A 49 16.71 -0.95 -1.44
N SER A 50 16.94 -1.52 -2.62
CA SER A 50 16.22 -1.14 -3.84
C SER A 50 14.72 -1.41 -3.71
N ARG A 51 13.91 -0.48 -4.20
CA ARG A 51 12.45 -0.63 -4.36
C ARG A 51 12.05 -0.98 -5.78
N GLU A 52 13.02 -1.20 -6.66
CA GLU A 52 12.72 -1.69 -7.99
C GLU A 52 11.97 -3.02 -7.87
N PRO A 53 10.94 -3.23 -8.70
CA PRO A 53 10.25 -4.50 -8.71
C PRO A 53 11.25 -5.59 -9.08
N ILE A 54 11.58 -6.45 -8.11
CA ILE A 54 12.21 -7.74 -8.40
C ILE A 54 11.26 -8.42 -9.38
N ALA A 55 11.76 -8.79 -10.55
CA ALA A 55 10.97 -9.49 -11.56
C ALA A 55 10.22 -10.63 -10.84
N ALA A 56 8.90 -10.52 -10.78
CA ALA A 56 8.10 -11.44 -10.00
C ALA A 56 8.39 -12.87 -10.52
N PRO A 57 8.52 -13.86 -9.61
CA PRO A 57 8.54 -15.25 -10.05
C PRO A 57 7.32 -15.50 -10.93
N ALA A 58 7.50 -16.33 -11.97
CA ALA A 58 6.43 -16.66 -12.91
C ALA A 58 5.15 -17.00 -12.12
N PRO A 59 3.99 -16.43 -12.50
CA PRO A 59 2.77 -16.62 -11.73
C PRO A 59 2.51 -18.11 -11.57
N GLU A 60 2.43 -18.58 -10.32
CA GLU A 60 1.90 -19.89 -10.04
C GLU A 60 0.52 -19.99 -10.72
N PRO A 61 0.19 -21.12 -11.37
CA PRO A 61 -1.09 -21.24 -12.05
C PRO A 61 -2.20 -20.96 -11.04
N LEU A 62 -2.92 -19.85 -11.26
CA LEU A 62 -4.10 -19.52 -10.50
C LEU A 62 -5.04 -20.73 -10.61
N THR A 63 -5.29 -21.38 -9.47
CA THR A 63 -6.35 -22.37 -9.34
C THR A 63 -7.65 -21.64 -9.67
N GLU A 64 -8.08 -21.80 -10.92
CA GLU A 64 -9.29 -21.27 -11.55
C GLU A 64 -9.28 -19.77 -11.91
N PRO A 65 -9.74 -19.41 -13.13
CA PRO A 65 -9.86 -18.02 -13.52
C PRO A 65 -10.97 -17.35 -12.69
N GLN A 66 -10.62 -16.36 -11.88
CA GLN A 66 -11.60 -15.47 -11.27
C GLN A 66 -12.40 -14.80 -12.40
N LEU A 67 -13.67 -15.17 -12.52
CA LEU A 67 -14.62 -14.54 -13.43
C LEU A 67 -14.60 -13.02 -13.22
N GLN A 68 -14.18 -12.28 -14.23
CA GLN A 68 -14.04 -10.84 -14.15
C GLN A 68 -15.41 -10.16 -14.23
N ARG A 69 -16.02 -9.89 -13.07
CA ARG A 69 -17.35 -9.25 -12.96
C ARG A 69 -17.21 -7.74 -12.87
N ARG A 70 -17.07 -7.09 -14.03
CA ARG A 70 -16.96 -5.62 -14.09
C ARG A 70 -18.02 -5.05 -15.04
N TYR A 71 -19.13 -4.62 -14.46
CA TYR A 71 -20.13 -3.78 -15.14
C TYR A 71 -20.56 -2.66 -14.20
N ARG A 72 -21.08 -1.55 -14.76
CA ARG A 72 -21.51 -0.39 -13.96
C ARG A 72 -22.84 -0.71 -13.28
N THR A 73 -22.91 -0.53 -11.96
CA THR A 73 -24.10 -0.92 -11.19
C THR A 73 -24.76 0.20 -10.38
N GLY A 74 -24.27 1.45 -10.48
CA GLY A 74 -24.83 2.58 -9.73
C GLY A 74 -24.55 2.62 -8.22
N ARG A 75 -23.91 1.59 -7.65
CA ARG A 75 -23.54 1.52 -6.23
C ARG A 75 -22.34 2.43 -5.95
N ASN A 76 -22.55 3.51 -5.19
CA ASN A 76 -21.56 4.56 -4.95
C ASN A 76 -21.24 4.84 -3.46
N ARG A 77 -21.83 4.06 -2.54
CA ARG A 77 -21.56 4.15 -1.10
C ARG A 77 -20.66 3.00 -0.67
N GLN A 78 -19.63 3.30 0.12
CA GLN A 78 -18.70 2.32 0.64
C GLN A 78 -19.12 1.87 2.05
N LEU A 79 -19.14 0.56 2.27
CA LEU A 79 -19.32 -0.06 3.58
C LEU A 79 -17.99 -0.68 4.02
N ASN A 80 -17.38 -0.14 5.07
CA ASN A 80 -16.10 -0.64 5.58
C ASN A 80 -16.35 -1.72 6.64
N LEU A 81 -16.29 -2.98 6.24
CA LEU A 81 -16.48 -4.14 7.12
C LEU A 81 -15.18 -4.93 7.27
N LYS A 82 -14.91 -5.38 8.50
CA LYS A 82 -13.96 -6.46 8.76
C LYS A 82 -14.74 -7.76 8.88
N VAL A 83 -14.31 -8.79 8.15
CA VAL A 83 -14.93 -10.12 8.15
C VAL A 83 -13.90 -11.18 8.50
N THR A 84 -14.36 -12.37 8.89
CA THR A 84 -13.50 -13.55 9.03
C THR A 84 -13.15 -14.11 7.64
N ASP A 85 -12.04 -14.85 7.54
CA ASP A 85 -11.61 -15.50 6.29
C ASP A 85 -12.68 -16.45 5.73
N ASP A 86 -13.37 -17.17 6.63
CA ASP A 86 -14.45 -18.07 6.26
C ASP A 86 -15.65 -17.33 5.63
N ALA A 87 -16.05 -16.21 6.22
CA ALA A 87 -17.12 -15.38 5.68
C ALA A 87 -16.71 -14.75 4.33
N LEU A 88 -15.46 -14.29 4.23
CA LEU A 88 -14.90 -13.73 2.99
C LEU A 88 -14.98 -14.74 1.85
N ARG A 89 -14.43 -15.95 2.05
CA ARG A 89 -14.43 -17.01 1.03
C ARG A 89 -15.84 -17.41 0.62
N ARG A 90 -16.77 -17.61 1.57
CA ARG A 90 -18.17 -17.95 1.26
C ARG A 90 -18.86 -16.84 0.47
N PHE A 91 -18.60 -15.58 0.80
CA PHE A 91 -19.19 -14.44 0.11
C PHE A 91 -18.71 -14.31 -1.34
N TYR A 92 -17.42 -14.51 -1.61
CA TYR A 92 -16.90 -14.58 -2.98
C TYR A 92 -17.49 -15.75 -3.76
N ALA A 93 -17.55 -16.95 -3.18
CA ALA A 93 -18.14 -18.12 -3.84
C ALA A 93 -19.62 -17.90 -4.24
N LEU A 94 -20.41 -17.21 -3.40
CA LEU A 94 -21.79 -16.84 -3.73
C LEU A 94 -21.87 -15.90 -4.93
N ALA A 95 -20.96 -14.93 -5.00
CA ALA A 95 -20.86 -14.03 -6.14
C ALA A 95 -20.46 -14.81 -7.40
N ASP A 96 -19.55 -15.78 -7.26
CA ASP A 96 -19.04 -16.61 -8.34
C ASP A 96 -20.11 -17.50 -8.95
N ALA A 97 -20.85 -18.19 -8.10
CA ALA A 97 -21.94 -19.07 -8.53
C ALA A 97 -23.06 -18.33 -9.27
N GLN A 98 -23.31 -17.06 -8.92
CA GLN A 98 -24.41 -16.27 -9.49
C GLN A 98 -23.97 -15.33 -10.62
N GLY A 99 -22.66 -15.19 -10.85
CA GLY A 99 -22.13 -14.22 -11.82
C GLY A 99 -22.36 -12.75 -11.43
N LEU A 100 -22.63 -12.47 -10.15
CA LEU A 100 -22.98 -11.13 -9.65
C LEU A 100 -21.78 -10.40 -9.06
N VAL A 101 -21.79 -9.06 -9.11
CA VAL A 101 -20.81 -8.26 -8.37
C VAL A 101 -21.06 -8.35 -6.86
N LEU A 102 -20.01 -8.15 -6.06
CA LEU A 102 -20.10 -8.24 -4.60
C LEU A 102 -21.20 -7.35 -3.99
N GLY A 103 -21.42 -6.16 -4.55
CA GLY A 103 -22.49 -5.26 -4.08
C GLY A 103 -23.91 -5.83 -4.25
N GLU A 104 -24.15 -6.65 -5.28
CA GLU A 104 -25.46 -7.31 -5.50
C GLU A 104 -25.70 -8.41 -4.49
N VAL A 105 -24.68 -9.24 -4.29
CA VAL A 105 -24.73 -10.30 -3.30
C VAL A 105 -24.93 -9.71 -1.91
N PHE A 106 -24.31 -8.56 -1.62
CA PHE A 106 -24.52 -7.86 -0.36
C PHE A 106 -25.98 -7.40 -0.18
N GLU A 107 -26.58 -6.77 -1.17
CA GLU A 107 -27.99 -6.34 -1.12
C GLU A 107 -28.94 -7.53 -0.92
N GLN A 108 -28.72 -8.63 -1.64
CA GLN A 108 -29.49 -9.87 -1.46
C GLN A 108 -29.30 -10.48 -0.07
N ALA A 109 -28.09 -10.47 0.46
CA ALA A 109 -27.79 -10.97 1.80
C ALA A 109 -28.49 -10.13 2.89
N VAL A 110 -28.60 -8.81 2.70
CA VAL A 110 -29.36 -7.93 3.60
C VAL A 110 -30.84 -8.30 3.60
N ILE A 111 -31.46 -8.44 2.43
CA ILE A 111 -32.88 -8.84 2.30
C ILE A 111 -33.12 -10.21 2.95
N ALA A 112 -32.22 -11.17 2.71
CA ALA A 112 -32.32 -12.50 3.28
C ALA A 112 -32.21 -12.48 4.82
N LEU A 113 -31.31 -11.64 5.36
CA LEU A 113 -31.15 -11.47 6.80
C LEU A 113 -32.37 -10.79 7.43
N GLU A 114 -32.91 -9.74 6.81
CA GLU A 114 -34.14 -9.08 7.26
C GLU A 114 -35.30 -10.09 7.37
N GLY A 115 -35.53 -10.89 6.33
CA GLY A 115 -36.57 -11.91 6.37
C GLY A 115 -36.31 -13.01 7.40
N ALA A 116 -35.06 -13.40 7.65
CA ALA A 116 -34.72 -14.37 8.69
C ALA A 116 -35.02 -13.83 10.09
N LEU A 117 -34.73 -12.55 10.33
CA LEU A 117 -35.02 -11.88 11.60
C LEU A 117 -36.54 -11.78 11.84
N GLU A 118 -37.33 -11.48 10.80
CA GLU A 118 -38.80 -11.47 10.88
C GLU A 118 -39.37 -12.86 11.23
N ARG A 119 -38.74 -13.94 10.76
CA ARG A 119 -39.10 -15.32 11.13
C ARG A 119 -38.58 -15.76 12.49
N GLY A 120 -37.79 -14.94 13.18
CA GLY A 120 -37.15 -15.29 14.46
C GLY A 120 -35.95 -16.22 14.33
N GLU A 121 -35.43 -16.44 13.12
CA GLU A 121 -34.26 -17.25 12.84
C GLU A 121 -32.99 -16.43 13.09
N THR A 122 -32.66 -16.20 14.36
CA THR A 122 -31.42 -15.47 14.69
C THR A 122 -30.25 -16.45 14.72
N PRO A 123 -29.21 -16.30 13.87
CA PRO A 123 -28.00 -17.09 14.02
C PRO A 123 -27.35 -16.76 15.37
N GLY A 124 -26.97 -17.81 16.12
CA GLY A 124 -26.38 -17.67 17.44
C GLY A 124 -25.20 -16.71 17.43
N ARG A 125 -25.24 -15.70 18.30
CA ARG A 125 -24.13 -14.75 18.49
C ARG A 125 -22.97 -15.55 19.09
N LYS A 126 -21.84 -15.64 18.36
CA LYS A 126 -20.59 -16.20 18.89
C LYS A 126 -19.96 -15.25 19.89
#